data_AF-A0A520WXD3-F1
#
_entry.id   AF-A0A520WXD3-F1
#
_cell.length_a   1.000
_cell.length_b   1.000
_cell.length_c   1.000
_cell.angle_alpha   90.00
_cell.angle_beta   90.00
_cell.angle_gamma   90.00
#
_symmetry.space_group_name_H-M   'P 1'
#
loop_
_entity.id
_entity.type
_entity.pdbx_description
1 polymer ?
#
loop_
_entity_poly.entity_id
_entity_poly.type
_entity_poly.pdbx_seq_one_letter_code
_entity_poly.pdbx_strand_id
1 'polypeptide(L)'
;VGIAVWGSFGGALFLLAGEALPDIPDPALGWPLFALLGVAYFAMGYLLLGSLFLTIGSMAATVREVQTLSMPVTMAQLVVFFLAAYAMTSPGSPLEIFAAVFPLSSPFAMLARAAQSPDIWPHILALGWQALWVALFIKGGATLFRRRVMKSGKGSGGRRGILGLFARKQAV
;
A
#
# COMPACT_ATOMS: atom_id res chain seq x y z
N VAL A 1 -4.98 -17.50 -16.44
CA VAL A 1 -6.36 -18.04 -16.42
C VAL A 1 -7.38 -16.96 -16.04
N GLY A 2 -7.34 -16.36 -14.84
CA GLY A 2 -8.33 -15.35 -14.42
C GLY A 2 -8.49 -14.14 -15.34
N ILE A 3 -7.40 -13.45 -15.71
CA ILE A 3 -7.45 -12.30 -16.64
C ILE A 3 -8.04 -12.71 -18.00
N ALA A 4 -7.66 -13.88 -18.51
CA ALA A 4 -8.17 -14.38 -19.78
C ALA A 4 -9.67 -14.68 -19.70
N VAL A 5 -10.15 -15.29 -18.61
CA VAL A 5 -11.56 -15.61 -18.39
C VAL A 5 -12.41 -14.34 -18.23
N TRP A 6 -11.99 -13.40 -17.39
CA TRP A 6 -12.73 -12.15 -17.18
C TRP A 6 -12.65 -11.23 -18.39
N GLY A 7 -11.49 -11.17 -19.05
CA GLY A 7 -11.30 -10.41 -20.28
C GLY A 7 -12.16 -10.95 -21.42
N SER A 8 -12.21 -12.27 -21.62
CA SER A 8 -13.06 -12.88 -22.66
C SER A 8 -14.54 -12.77 -22.32
N PHE A 9 -14.94 -12.94 -21.06
CA PHE A 9 -16.32 -12.76 -20.62
C PHE A 9 -16.80 -11.30 -20.80
N GLY A 10 -16.01 -10.33 -20.33
CA GLY A 10 -16.31 -8.91 -20.51
C GLY A 10 -16.32 -8.50 -21.98
N GLY A 11 -15.36 -8.99 -22.77
CA GLY A 11 -15.32 -8.76 -24.22
C GLY A 11 -16.52 -9.38 -24.95
N ALA A 12 -16.92 -10.60 -24.59
CA ALA A 12 -18.11 -11.23 -25.16
C ALA A 12 -19.38 -10.44 -24.81
N LEU A 13 -19.52 -9.99 -23.56
CA LEU A 13 -20.63 -9.12 -23.16
C LEU A 13 -20.64 -7.80 -23.92
N PHE A 14 -19.50 -7.16 -24.10
CA PHE A 14 -19.38 -5.92 -24.87
C PHE A 14 -19.82 -6.12 -26.33
N LEU A 15 -19.35 -7.19 -26.98
CA LEU A 15 -19.71 -7.52 -28.35
C LEU A 15 -21.19 -7.90 -28.50
N LEU A 16 -21.77 -8.59 -27.50
CA LEU A 16 -23.19 -8.97 -27.49
C LEU A 16 -24.11 -7.80 -27.14
N ALA A 17 -23.65 -6.85 -26.34
CA ALA A 17 -24.43 -5.69 -25.92
C ALA A 17 -24.62 -4.68 -27.06
N GLY A 18 -23.65 -4.54 -27.97
CA GLY A 18 -23.77 -3.63 -29.13
C GLY A 18 -24.16 -2.21 -28.70
N GLU A 19 -25.19 -1.65 -29.34
CA GLU A 19 -25.74 -0.30 -29.05
C GLU A 19 -26.58 -0.24 -27.76
N ALA A 20 -26.77 -1.36 -27.05
CA ALA A 20 -27.49 -1.36 -25.78
C ALA A 20 -26.65 -0.79 -24.63
N LEU A 21 -25.35 -0.55 -24.85
CA LEU A 21 -24.48 0.09 -23.86
C LEU A 21 -24.73 1.60 -23.85
N PRO A 22 -25.04 2.20 -22.70
CA PRO A 22 -25.10 3.64 -22.58
C PRO A 22 -23.72 4.24 -22.88
N ASP A 23 -23.73 5.42 -23.51
CA ASP A 23 -22.51 6.17 -23.80
C ASP A 23 -21.80 6.51 -22.48
N ILE A 24 -20.56 6.02 -22.33
CA ILE A 24 -19.79 6.22 -21.11
C ILE A 24 -19.04 7.53 -21.27
N PRO A 25 -19.25 8.52 -20.37
CA PRO A 25 -18.54 9.78 -20.48
C PRO A 25 -17.04 9.56 -20.42
N ASP A 26 -16.32 10.17 -21.34
CA ASP A 26 -14.87 10.08 -21.39
C ASP A 26 -14.24 10.64 -20.10
N PRO A 27 -13.20 9.98 -19.56
CA PRO A 27 -12.48 10.51 -18.42
C PRO A 27 -11.79 11.83 -18.80
N ALA A 28 -11.67 12.76 -17.85
CA ALA A 28 -11.14 14.11 -18.09
C ALA A 28 -9.72 14.14 -18.71
N LEU A 29 -8.91 13.10 -18.46
CA LEU A 29 -7.55 12.95 -19.00
C LEU A 29 -7.49 12.11 -20.29
N GLY A 30 -8.62 11.62 -20.78
CA GLY A 30 -8.71 10.67 -21.89
C GLY A 30 -8.30 9.24 -21.52
N TRP A 31 -8.82 8.27 -22.27
CA TRP A 31 -8.63 6.84 -22.00
C TRP A 31 -7.17 6.37 -21.88
N PRO A 32 -6.23 6.78 -22.77
CA PRO A 32 -4.86 6.28 -22.70
C PRO A 32 -4.13 6.71 -21.41
N LEU A 33 -4.25 7.98 -21.04
CA LEU A 33 -3.60 8.51 -19.85
C LEU A 33 -4.29 8.02 -18.57
N PHE A 34 -5.62 7.95 -18.58
CA PHE A 34 -6.38 7.36 -17.48
C PHE A 34 -5.98 5.90 -17.23
N ALA A 35 -5.83 5.09 -18.28
CA ALA A 35 -5.36 3.70 -18.16
C ALA A 35 -3.94 3.60 -17.60
N LEU A 36 -3.02 4.46 -18.06
CA LEU A 36 -1.66 4.53 -17.54
C LEU A 36 -1.63 4.89 -16.05
N LEU A 37 -2.38 5.92 -15.65
CA LEU A 37 -2.54 6.31 -14.25
C LEU A 37 -3.23 5.22 -13.43
N GLY A 38 -4.20 4.52 -14.01
CA GLY A 38 -4.84 3.35 -13.42
C GLY A 38 -3.83 2.26 -13.05
N VAL A 39 -2.94 1.91 -13.99
CA VAL A 39 -1.86 0.94 -13.72
C VAL A 39 -0.89 1.48 -12.66
N ALA A 40 -0.50 2.76 -12.74
CA ALA A 40 0.44 3.36 -11.80
C ALA A 40 -0.13 3.40 -10.36
N TYR A 41 -1.35 3.88 -10.17
CA TYR A 41 -2.01 3.93 -8.86
C TYR A 41 -2.36 2.55 -8.34
N PHE A 42 -2.76 1.62 -9.21
CA PHE A 42 -2.96 0.23 -8.82
C PHE A 42 -1.66 -0.37 -8.27
N ALA A 43 -0.53 -0.16 -8.96
CA ALA A 43 0.78 -0.58 -8.51
C ALA A 43 1.17 0.07 -7.17
N MET A 44 0.96 1.38 -7.01
CA MET A 44 1.24 2.08 -5.74
C MET A 44 0.39 1.54 -4.58
N GLY A 45 -0.91 1.36 -4.78
CA GLY A 45 -1.80 0.76 -3.78
C GLY A 45 -1.35 -0.66 -3.40
N TYR A 46 -0.98 -1.47 -4.40
CA TYR A 46 -0.46 -2.82 -4.18
C TYR A 46 0.86 -2.82 -3.40
N LEU A 47 1.80 -1.92 -3.73
CA LEU A 47 3.07 -1.81 -3.04
C LEU A 47 2.91 -1.32 -1.60
N LEU A 48 2.03 -0.36 -1.36
CA LEU A 48 1.72 0.15 -0.02
C LEU A 48 1.10 -0.95 0.85
N LEU A 49 0.07 -1.63 0.37
CA LEU A 49 -0.54 -2.76 1.07
C LEU A 49 0.44 -3.91 1.28
N GLY A 50 1.20 -4.26 0.24
CA GLY A 50 2.23 -5.28 0.29
C GLY A 50 3.30 -4.97 1.34
N SER A 51 3.70 -3.70 1.48
CA SER A 51 4.67 -3.27 2.49
C SER A 51 4.13 -3.30 3.93
N LEU A 52 2.82 -3.08 4.13
CA LEU A 52 2.17 -3.30 5.43
C LEU A 52 2.20 -4.79 5.80
N PHE A 53 1.80 -5.67 4.87
CA PHE A 53 1.84 -7.11 5.09
C PHE A 53 3.27 -7.63 5.29
N LEU A 54 4.25 -7.07 4.58
CA LEU A 54 5.67 -7.36 4.81
C LEU A 54 6.09 -7.00 6.24
N THR A 55 5.65 -5.84 6.73
CA THR A 55 5.94 -5.40 8.10
C THR A 55 5.31 -6.34 9.13
N ILE A 56 4.04 -6.72 8.94
CA ILE A 56 3.34 -7.69 9.81
C ILE A 56 4.05 -9.04 9.80
N GLY A 57 4.40 -9.54 8.62
CA GLY A 57 5.14 -10.79 8.46
C GLY A 57 6.52 -10.76 9.13
N SER A 58 7.17 -9.59 9.22
CA SER A 58 8.43 -9.44 9.95
C SER A 58 8.27 -9.45 11.47
N MET A 59 7.06 -9.21 11.98
CA MET A 59 6.75 -9.12 13.40
C MET A 59 6.16 -10.40 13.97
N ALA A 60 5.38 -11.12 13.17
CA ALA A 60 4.70 -12.34 13.57
C ALA A 60 5.68 -13.52 13.69
N ALA A 61 5.57 -14.27 14.78
CA ALA A 61 6.35 -15.49 15.00
C ALA A 61 5.71 -16.70 14.31
N THR A 62 4.41 -16.64 14.00
CA THR A 62 3.64 -17.76 13.43
C THR A 62 2.67 -17.32 12.34
N VAL A 63 2.28 -18.26 11.47
CA VAL A 63 1.28 -18.03 10.41
C VAL A 63 -0.08 -17.61 10.99
N ARG A 64 -0.47 -18.18 12.15
CA ARG A 64 -1.71 -17.81 12.84
C ARG A 64 -1.71 -16.34 13.25
N GLU A 65 -0.58 -15.83 13.77
CA GLU A 65 -0.45 -14.41 14.12
C GLU A 65 -0.55 -13.50 12.90
N VAL A 66 0.07 -13.88 11.77
CA VAL A 66 -0.08 -13.13 10.50
C VAL A 66 -1.55 -13.07 10.10
N GLN A 67 -2.26 -14.18 10.17
CA GLN A 67 -3.68 -14.23 9.80
C GLN A 67 -4.54 -13.34 10.71
N THR A 68 -4.35 -13.40 12.03
CA THR A 68 -5.06 -12.54 12.98
C THR A 68 -4.73 -11.06 12.76
N LEU A 69 -3.48 -10.72 12.47
CA LEU A 69 -3.06 -9.35 12.16
C LEU A 69 -3.53 -8.88 10.77
N SER A 70 -3.83 -9.79 9.86
CA SER A 70 -4.34 -9.46 8.51
C SER A 70 -5.81 -9.03 8.54
N MET A 71 -6.60 -9.53 9.49
CA MET A 71 -8.02 -9.18 9.58
C MET A 71 -8.25 -7.67 9.81
N PRO A 72 -7.60 -7.01 10.78
CA PRO A 72 -7.69 -5.56 10.95
C PRO A 72 -7.22 -4.77 9.72
N VAL A 73 -6.18 -5.24 9.03
CA VAL A 73 -5.67 -4.56 7.83
C VAL A 73 -6.71 -4.58 6.72
N THR A 74 -7.34 -5.72 6.47
CA THR A 74 -8.40 -5.83 5.47
C THR A 74 -9.61 -4.96 5.83
N MET A 75 -9.98 -4.89 7.11
CA MET A 75 -11.06 -3.99 7.56
C MET A 75 -10.69 -2.51 7.39
N ALA A 76 -9.47 -2.12 7.78
CA ALA A 76 -8.97 -0.77 7.55
C ALA A 76 -8.94 -0.44 6.05
N GLN A 77 -8.58 -1.41 5.21
CA GLN A 77 -8.55 -1.24 3.76
C GLN A 77 -9.94 -0.96 3.19
N LEU A 78 -10.99 -1.62 3.69
CA LEU A 78 -12.36 -1.30 3.29
C LEU A 78 -12.73 0.14 3.69
N VAL A 79 -12.39 0.56 4.90
CA VAL A 79 -12.64 1.94 5.37
C VAL A 79 -11.93 2.95 4.48
N VAL A 80 -10.67 2.69 4.13
CA VAL A 80 -9.85 3.52 3.23
C VAL A 80 -10.45 3.60 1.83
N PHE A 81 -10.96 2.48 1.31
CA PHE A 81 -11.65 2.45 0.02
C PHE A 81 -12.95 3.26 0.06
N PHE A 82 -13.79 3.08 1.08
CA PHE A 82 -15.03 3.85 1.24
C PHE A 82 -14.77 5.34 1.47
N LEU A 83 -13.71 5.69 2.21
CA LEU A 83 -13.25 7.06 2.38
C LEU A 83 -12.93 7.69 1.02
N ALA A 84 -12.15 7.00 0.18
CA ALA A 84 -11.82 7.47 -1.16
C ALA A 84 -13.07 7.58 -2.04
N ALA A 85 -13.93 6.57 -2.04
CA ALA A 85 -15.17 6.56 -2.82
C ALA A 85 -16.13 7.69 -2.40
N TYR A 86 -16.25 7.97 -1.10
CA TYR A 86 -17.07 9.07 -0.60
C TYR A 86 -16.44 10.44 -0.87
N ALA A 87 -15.12 10.56 -0.75
CA ALA A 87 -14.41 11.79 -1.10
C ALA A 87 -14.66 12.24 -2.55
N MET A 88 -14.91 11.30 -3.47
CA MET A 88 -15.22 11.61 -4.87
C MET A 88 -16.52 12.40 -5.05
N THR A 89 -17.48 12.29 -4.14
CA THR A 89 -18.77 12.97 -4.29
C THR A 89 -18.66 14.48 -4.05
N SER A 90 -17.55 14.93 -3.46
CA SER A 90 -17.32 16.33 -3.08
C SER A 90 -15.89 16.76 -3.43
N PRO A 91 -15.56 16.96 -4.72
CA PRO A 91 -14.24 17.41 -5.14
C PRO A 91 -13.86 18.77 -4.53
N GLY A 92 -12.60 18.94 -4.12
CA GLY A 92 -12.10 20.15 -3.46
C GLY A 92 -12.44 20.27 -1.97
N SER A 93 -13.21 19.31 -1.42
CA SER A 93 -13.53 19.30 0.02
C SER A 93 -12.29 18.96 0.87
N PRO A 94 -12.25 19.37 2.15
CA PRO A 94 -11.19 18.95 3.06
C PRO A 94 -11.05 17.42 3.17
N LEU A 95 -12.16 16.70 3.00
CA LEU A 95 -12.15 15.24 2.99
C LEU A 95 -11.43 14.67 1.77
N GLU A 96 -11.64 15.26 0.60
CA GLU A 96 -10.96 14.87 -0.64
C GLU A 96 -9.46 15.12 -0.57
N ILE A 97 -9.06 16.26 0.00
CA ILE A 97 -7.66 16.56 0.29
C ILE A 97 -7.07 15.53 1.28
N PHE A 98 -7.79 15.22 2.36
CA PHE A 98 -7.34 14.22 3.32
C PHE A 98 -7.18 12.83 2.67
N ALA A 99 -8.16 12.39 1.88
CA ALA A 99 -8.11 11.12 1.17
C ALA A 99 -6.97 11.08 0.15
N ALA A 100 -6.65 12.20 -0.51
CA ALA A 100 -5.51 12.30 -1.42
C ALA A 100 -4.14 12.30 -0.71
N VAL A 101 -4.05 12.83 0.51
CA VAL A 101 -2.80 12.93 1.29
C VAL A 101 -2.50 11.67 2.09
N PHE A 102 -3.52 11.01 2.66
CA PHE A 102 -3.32 9.80 3.44
C PHE A 102 -2.84 8.65 2.53
N PRO A 103 -1.67 8.04 2.79
CA PRO A 103 -0.97 7.23 1.80
C PRO A 103 -1.76 6.01 1.32
N LEU A 104 -2.52 5.36 2.20
CA LEU A 104 -3.29 4.16 1.82
C LEU A 104 -4.54 4.52 1.00
N SER A 105 -5.15 5.70 1.20
CA SER A 105 -6.31 6.15 0.41
C SER A 105 -5.90 6.89 -0.86
N SER A 106 -4.71 7.49 -0.87
CA SER A 106 -4.21 8.35 -1.94
C SER A 106 -4.33 7.72 -3.33
N PRO A 107 -3.93 6.44 -3.58
CA PRO A 107 -4.04 5.85 -4.91
C PRO A 107 -5.48 5.75 -5.40
N PHE A 108 -6.43 5.46 -4.50
CA PHE A 108 -7.85 5.36 -4.84
C PHE A 108 -8.45 6.74 -5.11
N ALA A 109 -8.17 7.72 -4.24
CA ALA A 109 -8.68 9.08 -4.38
C ALA A 109 -8.13 9.79 -5.64
N MET A 110 -6.84 9.61 -5.93
CA MET A 110 -6.19 10.26 -7.08
C MET A 110 -6.57 9.61 -8.41
N LEU A 111 -6.77 8.28 -8.45
CA LEU A 111 -7.31 7.64 -9.64
C LEU A 111 -8.73 8.14 -9.94
N ALA A 112 -9.54 8.34 -8.91
CA ALA A 112 -10.86 8.90 -9.08
C ALA A 112 -10.84 10.37 -9.53
N ARG A 113 -9.88 11.16 -9.04
CA ARG A 113 -9.65 12.54 -9.51
C ARG A 113 -9.22 12.56 -10.98
N ALA A 114 -8.43 11.58 -11.44
CA ALA A 114 -8.02 11.44 -12.84
C ALA A 114 -9.21 11.29 -13.81
N ALA A 115 -10.34 10.75 -13.34
CA ALA A 115 -11.56 10.65 -14.14
C ALA A 115 -12.32 11.99 -14.23
N GLN A 116 -12.19 12.87 -13.24
CA GLN A 116 -13.03 14.06 -13.08
C GLN A 116 -12.32 15.37 -13.45
N SER A 117 -10.99 15.43 -13.31
CA SER A 117 -10.20 16.64 -13.51
C SER A 117 -9.06 16.40 -14.52
N PRO A 118 -8.84 17.34 -15.45
CA PRO A 118 -7.76 17.25 -16.43
C PRO A 118 -6.39 17.66 -15.87
N ASP A 119 -6.29 18.04 -14.59
CA ASP A 119 -5.05 18.52 -14.01
C ASP A 119 -4.04 17.38 -13.80
N ILE A 120 -2.91 17.43 -14.51
CA ILE A 120 -1.88 16.38 -14.42
C ILE A 120 -0.92 16.61 -13.23
N TRP A 121 -0.63 17.86 -12.88
CA TRP A 121 0.34 18.19 -11.83
C TRP A 121 0.05 17.55 -10.44
N PRO A 122 -1.21 17.42 -9.97
CA PRO A 122 -1.51 16.76 -8.70
C PRO A 122 -1.14 15.28 -8.73
N HIS A 123 -1.24 14.66 -9.90
CA HIS A 123 -0.97 13.24 -10.09
C HIS A 123 0.51 12.93 -9.96
N ILE A 124 1.37 13.80 -10.52
CA ILE A 124 2.83 13.70 -10.40
C ILE A 124 3.25 13.82 -8.93
N LEU A 125 2.72 14.82 -8.21
CA LEU A 125 3.01 14.99 -6.79
C LEU A 125 2.51 13.81 -5.95
N ALA A 126 1.30 13.33 -6.22
CA ALA A 126 0.74 12.18 -5.51
C ALA A 126 1.56 10.91 -5.73
N LEU A 127 2.00 10.62 -6.96
CA LEU A 127 2.85 9.47 -7.25
C LEU A 127 4.21 9.58 -6.54
N GLY A 128 4.82 10.77 -6.52
CA GLY A 128 6.04 11.02 -5.75
C GLY A 128 5.84 10.82 -4.24
N TRP A 129 4.72 11.30 -3.70
CA TRP A 129 4.34 11.12 -2.31
C TRP A 129 4.10 9.65 -1.93
N GLN A 130 3.39 8.92 -2.78
CA GLN A 130 3.15 7.48 -2.60
C GLN A 130 4.46 6.69 -2.67
N ALA A 131 5.33 6.99 -3.63
CA ALA A 131 6.64 6.35 -3.74
C ALA A 131 7.51 6.59 -2.50
N LEU A 132 7.46 7.79 -1.91
CA LEU A 132 8.10 8.10 -0.63
C LEU A 132 7.57 7.18 0.49
N TRP A 133 6.25 7.05 0.63
CA TRP A 133 5.66 6.19 1.66
C TRP A 133 5.97 4.70 1.45
N VAL A 134 5.95 4.22 0.21
CA VAL A 134 6.38 2.87 -0.15
C VAL A 134 7.83 2.65 0.33
N ALA A 135 8.74 3.57 0.01
CA ALA A 135 10.13 3.47 0.43
C ALA A 135 10.27 3.46 1.96
N LEU A 136 9.51 4.29 2.68
CA LEU A 136 9.50 4.33 4.14
C LEU A 136 9.00 3.02 4.75
N PHE A 137 7.88 2.48 4.27
CA PHE A 137 7.32 1.23 4.78
C PHE A 137 8.22 0.02 4.48
N ILE A 138 8.76 -0.08 3.26
CA ILE A 138 9.72 -1.14 2.91
C ILE A 138 10.97 -1.05 3.81
N LYS A 139 11.53 0.15 3.99
CA LYS A 139 12.70 0.36 4.85
C LYS A 139 12.40 0.02 6.31
N GLY A 140 11.22 0.36 6.80
CA GLY A 140 10.72 0.03 8.13
C GLY A 140 10.62 -1.49 8.33
N GLY A 141 9.85 -2.17 7.49
CA GLY A 141 9.66 -3.62 7.52
C GLY A 141 10.98 -4.39 7.38
N ALA A 142 11.85 -4.01 6.43
CA ALA A 142 13.16 -4.62 6.25
C ALA A 142 14.07 -4.42 7.47
N THR A 143 14.03 -3.25 8.11
CA THR A 143 14.83 -2.99 9.31
C THR A 143 14.34 -3.77 10.52
N LEU A 144 13.03 -3.92 10.69
CA LEU A 144 12.43 -4.77 11.72
C LEU A 144 12.82 -6.24 11.52
N PHE A 145 12.72 -6.73 10.29
CA PHE A 145 13.17 -8.08 9.91
C PHE A 145 14.64 -8.30 10.28
N ARG A 146 15.53 -7.39 9.87
CA ARG A 146 16.97 -7.46 10.19
C ARG A 146 17.25 -7.46 11.69
N ARG A 147 16.50 -6.69 12.48
CA ARG A 147 16.69 -6.60 13.93
C ARG A 147 16.20 -7.84 14.67
N ARG A 148 15.08 -8.42 14.27
CA ARG A 148 14.44 -9.55 14.97
C ARG A 148 14.98 -10.90 14.52
N VAL A 149 15.11 -11.12 13.22
CA VAL A 149 15.49 -12.44 12.67
C VAL A 149 17.00 -12.61 12.65
N MET A 150 17.75 -11.62 12.17
CA MET A 150 19.21 -11.81 11.94
C MET A 150 20.07 -11.66 13.21
N LYS A 151 19.52 -11.11 14.31
CA LYS A 151 20.23 -11.05 15.61
C LYS A 151 19.82 -12.16 16.58
N SER A 152 18.87 -13.02 16.21
CA SER A 152 18.50 -14.20 17.01
C SER A 152 19.55 -15.33 16.91
N GLY A 153 20.43 -15.30 15.88
CA GLY A 153 21.43 -16.35 15.64
C GLY A 153 22.86 -16.07 16.08
N LYS A 154 23.18 -14.86 16.57
CA LYS A 154 24.53 -14.54 17.06
C LYS A 154 24.40 -14.18 18.52
N GLY A 155 24.73 -15.15 19.38
CA GLY A 155 24.84 -14.94 20.81
C GLY A 155 25.48 -13.58 21.07
N SER A 156 24.79 -12.77 21.86
CA SER A 156 25.32 -11.54 22.43
C SER A 156 26.60 -11.91 23.19
N GLY A 157 27.73 -11.98 22.48
CA GLY A 157 29.05 -12.14 23.01
C GLY A 157 29.20 -11.07 24.08
N GLY A 158 29.30 -11.54 25.31
CA GLY A 158 29.19 -10.70 26.49
C GLY A 158 30.07 -9.47 26.35
N ARG A 159 29.46 -8.30 26.50
CA ARG A 159 30.14 -7.19 27.16
C ARG A 159 30.42 -7.65 28.58
N ARG A 160 31.46 -8.50 28.75
CA ARG A 160 32.22 -8.61 29.99
C ARG A 160 32.86 -7.24 30.16
N GLY A 161 32.11 -6.35 30.78
CA GLY A 161 32.65 -5.11 31.32
C GLY A 161 33.83 -5.47 32.21
N ILE A 162 34.86 -4.63 32.13
CA ILE A 162 36.16 -4.68 32.82
C ILE A 162 36.05 -4.88 34.35
N LEU A 163 34.86 -4.84 34.93
CA LEU A 163 34.55 -5.14 36.34
C LEU A 163 34.78 -6.61 36.76
N GLY A 164 34.87 -7.56 35.81
CA GLY A 164 35.11 -8.97 36.14
C GLY A 164 36.56 -9.32 36.53
N LEU A 165 37.53 -8.43 36.31
CA LEU A 165 38.95 -8.71 36.58
C LEU A 165 39.36 -8.46 38.04
N PHE A 166 38.58 -7.71 38.82
CA PHE A 166 38.92 -7.36 40.20
C PHE A 166 38.35 -8.31 41.26
N ALA A 167 37.43 -9.21 40.88
CA ALA A 167 36.78 -10.13 41.82
C ALA A 167 37.58 -11.40 42.16
N ARG A 168 38.83 -11.54 41.70
CA ARG A 168 39.64 -12.77 41.88
C ARG A 168 40.86 -12.62 42.80
N LYS A 169 40.93 -11.58 43.63
CA LYS A 169 42.10 -11.29 44.48
C LYS A 169 41.84 -11.17 45.99
N GLN A 170 40.81 -11.82 46.53
CA GLN A 170 40.57 -11.87 47.99
C GLN A 170 40.28 -13.28 48.53
N ALA A 171 40.87 -14.31 47.94
CA ALA A 171 40.85 -15.66 48.52
C ALA A 171 42.26 -16.25 48.49
N VAL A 172 43.13 -15.77 49.39
CA VAL A 172 44.27 -16.49 49.97
C VAL A 172 44.39 -16.05 51.41
#